data_AF-X0WCB6-F1
#
_entry.id   AF-X0WCB6-F1
#
_cell.length_a   1.000
_cell.length_b   1.000
_cell.length_c   1.000
_cell.angle_alpha   90.00
_cell.angle_beta   90.00
_cell.angle_gamma   90.00
#
_symmetry.space_group_name_H-M   'P 1'
#
loop_
_entity.id
_entity.type
_entity.pdbx_description
1 polymer ?
#
loop_
_entity_poly.entity_id
_entity_poly.type
_entity_poly.pdbx_seq_one_letter_code
_entity_poly.pdbx_strand_id
1 'polypeptide(L)'
;MAVILNERAVIKRLIAVSGADKVYYEDLTVAAGTMTELTTTGEAIDTSDNLNMFEAFQKVFVVNGAKLYVADFVNTKITDADGFTNKPSRGDIVHQYHATDPAQMVVDYIDSTNTVMYGYVTAGTFRITVAIRTAAGDGAGDVIFPSPDAGLAKPRWYAWTPYDDDTDTYGSLPAKAYLGCLYRGRCVLSGNPNYPHQWYMSKIGDPWNWVYSST
;
A
#
# COMPACT_ATOMS: atom_id res chain seq x y z
N MET A 1 -11.95 23.01 21.22
CA MET A 1 -11.46 21.63 21.03
C MET A 1 -10.46 21.68 19.90
N ALA A 2 -9.17 21.53 20.19
CA ALA A 2 -8.15 21.48 19.15
C ALA A 2 -8.34 20.16 18.39
N VAL A 3 -8.82 20.23 17.16
CA VAL A 3 -8.80 19.08 16.25
C VAL A 3 -7.33 18.87 15.89
N ILE A 4 -6.75 17.78 16.38
CA ILE A 4 -5.44 17.33 15.93
C ILE A 4 -5.66 16.81 14.51
N LEU A 5 -5.20 17.57 13.52
CA LEU A 5 -5.40 17.28 12.08
C LEU A 5 -4.49 16.18 11.54
N ASN A 6 -3.64 15.58 12.38
CA ASN A 6 -2.70 14.54 11.96
C ASN A 6 -3.06 13.23 12.65
N GLU A 7 -4.00 12.48 12.05
CA GLU A 7 -4.33 11.09 12.44
C GLU A 7 -3.12 10.13 12.30
N ARG A 8 -2.07 10.57 11.60
CA ARG A 8 -0.83 9.83 11.36
C ARG A 8 0.41 10.72 11.50
N ALA A 9 1.49 10.15 12.01
CA ALA A 9 2.78 10.82 12.01
C ALA A 9 3.25 11.11 10.57
N VAL A 10 3.80 12.30 10.33
CA VAL A 10 4.40 12.63 9.03
C VAL A 10 5.72 11.90 8.90
N ILE A 11 5.85 11.07 7.87
CA ILE A 11 7.10 10.38 7.54
C ILE A 11 7.76 11.12 6.39
N LYS A 12 9.01 11.55 6.58
CA LYS A 12 9.87 12.09 5.52
C LYS A 12 11.10 11.19 5.42
N ARG A 13 11.33 10.63 4.24
CA ARG A 13 12.49 9.79 3.93
C ARG A 13 12.98 10.11 2.53
N LEU A 14 14.29 10.11 2.34
CA LEU A 14 14.86 10.11 1.00
C LEU A 14 14.63 8.74 0.35
N ILE A 15 14.21 8.73 -0.91
CA ILE A 15 14.28 7.57 -1.79
C ILE A 15 15.26 7.89 -2.92
N ALA A 16 16.06 6.90 -3.29
CA ALA A 16 16.91 6.95 -4.46
C ALA A 16 16.80 5.64 -5.25
N VAL A 17 17.06 5.73 -6.54
CA VAL A 17 17.24 4.57 -7.43
C VAL A 17 18.67 4.55 -7.91
N SER A 18 19.29 3.38 -7.95
CA SER A 18 20.62 3.21 -8.54
C SER A 18 20.51 2.65 -9.95
N GLY A 19 21.51 2.88 -10.79
CA GLY A 19 21.59 2.35 -12.16
C GLY A 19 21.81 0.83 -12.26
N ALA A 20 21.55 0.08 -11.18
CA ALA A 20 21.60 -1.38 -11.13
C ALA A 20 20.21 -1.95 -10.77
N ASP A 21 19.15 -1.26 -11.17
CA ASP A 21 17.75 -1.64 -10.93
C ASP A 21 17.35 -1.80 -9.46
N LYS A 22 17.97 -1.01 -8.58
CA LYS A 22 17.75 -1.08 -7.13
C LYS A 22 17.14 0.20 -6.60
N VAL A 23 16.26 0.03 -5.60
CA VAL A 23 15.64 1.12 -4.85
C VAL A 23 16.28 1.17 -3.47
N TYR A 24 16.59 2.38 -3.01
CA TYR A 24 17.16 2.65 -1.70
C TYR A 24 16.30 3.67 -0.97
N TYR A 25 16.25 3.57 0.36
CA TYR A 25 15.58 4.54 1.22
C TYR A 25 16.47 4.92 2.40
N GLU A 26 16.29 6.14 2.91
CA GLU A 26 16.94 6.57 4.15
C GLU A 26 16.29 5.88 5.36
N ASP A 27 17.10 5.12 6.10
CA ASP A 27 16.65 4.46 7.32
C ASP A 27 16.90 5.34 8.55
N LEU A 28 15.81 5.94 9.05
CA LEU A 28 15.83 6.81 10.22
C LEU A 28 16.17 6.10 11.54
N THR A 29 16.17 4.76 11.56
CA THR A 29 16.51 3.98 12.77
C THR A 29 18.01 3.70 12.90
N VAL A 30 18.80 4.08 11.89
CA VAL A 30 20.25 3.88 11.85
C VAL A 30 20.94 5.23 12.06
N ALA A 31 21.79 5.67 11.14
CA ALA A 31 22.41 7.00 11.15
C ALA A 31 21.84 7.83 10.00
N ALA A 32 21.59 9.13 10.25
CA ALA A 32 21.13 10.06 9.22
C ALA A 32 22.03 10.02 7.98
N GLY A 33 21.42 10.02 6.79
CA GLY A 33 22.14 9.86 5.51
C GLY A 33 22.55 8.42 5.16
N THR A 34 22.21 7.41 5.98
CA THR A 34 22.43 6.00 5.61
C THR A 34 21.30 5.51 4.72
N MET A 35 21.66 5.07 3.51
CA MET A 35 20.72 4.49 2.55
C MET A 35 20.71 2.96 2.69
N THR A 36 19.52 2.40 2.91
CA THR A 36 19.28 0.96 2.96
C THR A 36 18.61 0.53 1.66
N GLU A 37 19.06 -0.58 1.08
CA GLU A 37 18.41 -1.18 -0.09
C GLU A 37 17.02 -1.66 0.30
N LEU A 38 15.99 -1.21 -0.43
CA LEU A 38 14.66 -1.79 -0.31
C LEU A 38 14.69 -3.17 -0.95
N THR A 39 14.46 -4.21 -0.15
CA THR A 39 14.33 -5.57 -0.67
C THR A 39 13.11 -5.64 -1.57
N THR A 40 13.39 -5.68 -2.86
CA THR A 40 12.43 -5.99 -3.90
C THR A 40 12.79 -7.39 -4.39
N THR A 41 11.82 -8.27 -4.57
CA THR A 41 12.05 -9.72 -4.82
C THR A 41 12.67 -10.03 -6.21
N GLY A 42 13.46 -9.11 -6.77
CA GLY A 42 13.98 -9.11 -8.13
C GLY A 42 13.13 -8.24 -9.06
N GLU A 43 13.78 -7.57 -10.02
CA GLU A 43 13.14 -6.84 -11.12
C GLU A 43 12.20 -5.68 -10.75
N ALA A 44 12.39 -5.02 -9.60
CA ALA A 44 11.55 -3.90 -9.17
C ALA A 44 11.37 -2.77 -10.18
N ILE A 45 12.48 -2.40 -10.80
CA ILE A 45 12.58 -1.33 -11.79
C ILE A 45 13.50 -1.78 -12.91
N ASP A 46 13.52 -1.03 -13.98
CA ASP A 46 14.34 -1.16 -15.17
C ASP A 46 14.84 0.24 -15.50
N THR A 47 16.09 0.48 -15.12
CA THR A 47 16.80 1.75 -15.34
C THR A 47 17.32 1.89 -16.76
N SER A 48 17.16 0.87 -17.62
CA SER A 48 17.39 0.96 -19.05
C SER A 48 16.17 1.51 -19.81
N ASP A 49 14.98 1.49 -19.20
CA ASP A 49 13.75 2.10 -19.70
C ASP A 49 13.43 3.41 -18.95
N ASN A 50 12.45 4.17 -19.43
CA ASN A 50 12.01 5.39 -18.79
C ASN A 50 11.39 5.10 -17.42
N LEU A 51 11.99 5.66 -16.37
CA LEU A 51 11.61 5.48 -14.98
C LEU A 51 11.03 6.78 -14.42
N ASN A 52 9.78 6.73 -13.98
CA ASN A 52 9.11 7.83 -13.29
C ASN A 52 8.65 7.36 -11.90
N MET A 53 8.77 8.25 -10.91
CA MET A 53 8.34 7.99 -9.54
C MET A 53 7.70 9.24 -8.96
N PHE A 54 6.68 9.07 -8.13
CA PHE A 54 6.04 10.17 -7.43
C PHE A 54 5.52 9.73 -6.06
N GLU A 55 5.48 10.66 -5.12
CA GLU A 55 4.95 10.43 -3.79
C GLU A 55 3.43 10.65 -3.75
N ALA A 56 2.73 9.77 -3.06
CA ALA A 56 1.34 9.99 -2.66
C ALA A 56 1.01 9.21 -1.39
N PHE A 57 0.21 9.80 -0.50
CA PHE A 57 -0.31 9.10 0.68
C PHE A 57 0.75 8.44 1.58
N GLN A 58 1.93 9.07 1.72
CA GLN A 58 3.11 8.53 2.43
C GLN A 58 3.67 7.23 1.83
N LYS A 59 3.50 7.06 0.53
CA LYS A 59 4.04 5.99 -0.30
C LYS A 59 4.74 6.60 -1.51
N VAL A 60 5.57 5.81 -2.17
CA VAL A 60 6.16 6.16 -3.46
C VAL A 60 5.63 5.18 -4.50
N PHE A 61 5.07 5.72 -5.56
CA PHE A 61 4.55 4.98 -6.71
C PHE A 61 5.58 4.99 -7.82
N VAL A 62 5.82 3.83 -8.40
CA VAL A 62 6.82 3.61 -9.43
C VAL A 62 6.13 3.27 -10.74
N VAL A 63 6.51 3.99 -11.80
CA VAL A 63 5.93 3.92 -13.14
C VAL A 63 7.06 3.74 -14.14
N ASN A 64 7.24 2.52 -14.61
CA ASN A 64 8.38 2.15 -15.45
C ASN A 64 7.99 1.04 -16.43
N GLY A 65 7.25 1.42 -17.47
CA GLY A 65 6.68 0.50 -18.43
C GLY A 65 5.65 -0.41 -17.77
N ALA A 66 5.89 -1.73 -17.81
CA ALA A 66 5.04 -2.72 -17.15
C ALA A 66 5.31 -2.85 -15.63
N LYS A 67 6.39 -2.24 -15.14
CA LYS A 67 6.75 -2.28 -13.72
C LYS A 67 6.00 -1.17 -12.99
N LEU A 68 4.82 -1.51 -12.47
CA LEU A 68 4.00 -0.65 -11.62
C LEU A 68 4.07 -1.18 -10.18
N TYR A 69 4.71 -0.43 -9.30
CA TYR A 69 5.00 -0.86 -7.94
C TYR A 69 4.84 0.25 -6.91
N VAL A 70 4.70 -0.15 -5.65
CA VAL A 70 4.55 0.76 -4.52
C VAL A 70 5.59 0.46 -3.45
N ALA A 71 6.33 1.49 -3.06
CA ALA A 71 7.12 1.52 -1.83
C ALA A 71 6.29 2.18 -0.71
N ASP A 72 5.83 1.37 0.24
CA ASP A 72 4.89 1.77 1.29
C ASP A 72 5.58 1.96 2.63
N PHE A 73 5.61 3.19 3.12
CA PHE A 73 6.27 3.56 4.37
C PHE A 73 5.35 3.61 5.57
N VAL A 74 4.03 3.53 5.36
CA VAL A 74 3.04 3.80 6.40
C VAL A 74 2.36 2.54 6.87
N ASN A 75 2.06 1.59 5.98
CA ASN A 75 1.24 0.46 6.34
C ASN A 75 2.04 -0.67 7.02
N THR A 76 1.40 -1.26 8.01
CA THR A 76 1.70 -2.58 8.52
C THR A 76 1.18 -3.61 7.53
N LYS A 77 1.94 -4.69 7.34
CA LYS A 77 1.54 -5.87 6.57
C LYS A 77 0.99 -6.90 7.56
N ILE A 78 -0.17 -7.44 7.28
CA ILE A 78 -0.76 -8.63 7.90
C ILE A 78 -0.86 -9.68 6.81
N THR A 79 -0.42 -10.90 7.08
CA THR A 79 -0.54 -12.03 6.17
C THR A 79 -1.47 -13.07 6.79
N ASP A 80 -2.37 -13.67 6.02
CA ASP A 80 -3.11 -14.88 6.38
C ASP A 80 -2.81 -15.93 5.31
N ALA A 81 -2.16 -17.02 5.71
CA ALA A 81 -1.73 -18.06 4.77
C ALA A 81 -2.90 -18.85 4.19
N ASP A 82 -4.03 -18.91 4.89
CA ASP A 82 -5.24 -19.58 4.45
C ASP A 82 -6.15 -18.65 3.62
N GLY A 83 -5.78 -17.37 3.54
CA GLY A 83 -6.50 -16.33 2.82
C GLY A 83 -7.68 -15.74 3.61
N PHE A 84 -8.06 -14.52 3.27
CA PHE A 84 -9.17 -13.82 3.89
C PHE A 84 -10.50 -14.36 3.34
N THR A 85 -11.25 -15.11 4.16
CA THR A 85 -12.57 -15.63 3.78
C THR A 85 -13.57 -14.52 3.46
N ASN A 86 -13.51 -13.44 4.23
CA ASN A 86 -14.31 -12.23 4.06
C ASN A 86 -13.36 -11.05 4.21
N LYS A 87 -13.18 -10.34 3.11
CA LYS A 87 -12.15 -9.33 2.94
C LYS A 87 -12.67 -8.00 3.50
N PRO A 88 -11.97 -7.34 4.44
CA PRO A 88 -12.33 -5.97 4.79
C PRO A 88 -12.18 -5.07 3.56
N SER A 89 -13.00 -4.04 3.48
CA SER A 89 -12.85 -2.99 2.49
C SER A 89 -11.79 -1.97 2.91
N ARG A 90 -11.28 -1.19 1.95
CA ARG A 90 -10.49 -0.02 2.27
C ARG A 90 -11.26 0.94 3.18
N GLY A 91 -10.62 1.38 4.25
CA GLY A 91 -11.20 2.26 5.26
C GLY A 91 -11.84 1.51 6.45
N ASP A 92 -12.06 0.21 6.33
CA ASP A 92 -12.55 -0.59 7.45
C ASP A 92 -11.53 -0.63 8.59
N ILE A 93 -12.03 -0.66 9.82
CA ILE A 93 -11.20 -0.82 11.01
C ILE A 93 -11.17 -2.31 11.36
N VAL A 94 -9.98 -2.87 11.39
CA VAL A 94 -9.76 -4.21 11.92
C VAL A 94 -9.05 -4.13 13.26
N HIS A 95 -9.42 -5.03 14.17
CA HIS A 95 -8.89 -5.05 15.53
C HIS A 95 -8.65 -6.46 16.03
N GLN A 96 -7.64 -6.64 16.88
CA GLN A 96 -7.42 -7.92 17.53
C GLN A 96 -8.44 -8.14 18.63
N TYR A 97 -8.97 -9.36 18.71
CA TYR A 97 -9.85 -9.75 19.81
C TYR A 97 -9.02 -9.98 21.08
N HIS A 98 -8.70 -8.90 21.79
CA HIS A 98 -7.94 -8.92 23.05
C HIS A 98 -8.60 -8.00 24.09
N ALA A 99 -8.80 -8.51 25.31
CA ALA A 99 -9.73 -7.94 26.29
C ALA A 99 -9.33 -6.59 26.91
N THR A 100 -8.05 -6.20 26.85
CA THR A 100 -7.55 -5.03 27.61
C THR A 100 -6.85 -3.96 26.78
N ASP A 101 -6.44 -4.29 25.55
CA ASP A 101 -5.76 -3.37 24.62
C ASP A 101 -5.73 -4.00 23.22
N PRO A 102 -6.82 -3.92 22.45
CA PRO A 102 -6.86 -4.49 21.12
C PRO A 102 -5.98 -3.66 20.18
N ALA A 103 -5.05 -4.31 19.48
CA ALA A 103 -4.38 -3.66 18.36
C ALA A 103 -5.41 -3.32 17.28
N GLN A 104 -5.33 -2.14 16.69
CA GLN A 104 -6.27 -1.66 15.67
C GLN A 104 -5.51 -1.08 14.49
N MET A 105 -6.04 -1.27 13.28
CA MET A 105 -5.57 -0.57 12.09
C MET A 105 -6.74 -0.26 11.16
N VAL A 106 -6.55 0.77 10.34
CA VAL A 106 -7.43 1.06 9.21
C VAL A 106 -6.85 0.39 7.97
N VAL A 107 -7.68 -0.38 7.27
CA VAL A 107 -7.29 -1.10 6.06
C VAL A 107 -7.10 -0.13 4.90
N ASP A 108 -6.00 -0.27 4.16
CA ASP A 108 -5.67 0.57 3.01
C ASP A 108 -5.65 -0.22 1.71
N TYR A 109 -5.14 -1.46 1.71
CA TYR A 109 -5.01 -2.31 0.51
C TYR A 109 -4.99 -3.80 0.86
N ILE A 110 -5.55 -4.64 -0.02
CA ILE A 110 -5.44 -6.11 0.03
C ILE A 110 -4.88 -6.58 -1.31
N ASP A 111 -3.97 -7.55 -1.28
CA ASP A 111 -3.36 -8.12 -2.48
C ASP A 111 -4.29 -9.03 -3.28
N SER A 112 -3.94 -9.27 -4.54
CA SER A 112 -4.72 -10.09 -5.47
C SER A 112 -4.87 -11.55 -5.04
N THR A 113 -3.96 -12.05 -4.22
CA THR A 113 -4.03 -13.41 -3.68
C THR A 113 -4.91 -13.51 -2.43
N ASN A 114 -5.41 -12.39 -1.91
CA ASN A 114 -6.25 -12.34 -0.71
C ASN A 114 -5.59 -12.92 0.52
N THR A 115 -4.28 -12.82 0.58
CA THR A 115 -3.46 -13.37 1.66
C THR A 115 -2.74 -12.27 2.41
N VAL A 116 -2.65 -11.06 1.84
CA VAL A 116 -1.95 -9.95 2.46
C VAL A 116 -2.84 -8.72 2.53
N MET A 117 -2.93 -8.17 3.73
CA MET A 117 -3.62 -6.93 4.05
C MET A 117 -2.61 -5.89 4.52
N TYR A 118 -2.73 -4.69 3.99
CA TYR A 118 -1.95 -3.52 4.36
C TYR A 118 -2.86 -2.50 5.02
N GLY A 119 -2.46 -2.02 6.20
CA GLY A 119 -3.20 -1.00 6.93
C GLY A 119 -2.32 -0.21 7.89
N TYR A 120 -2.72 1.01 8.23
CA TYR A 120 -1.98 1.82 9.20
C TYR A 120 -2.52 1.60 10.61
N VAL A 121 -1.62 1.26 11.52
CA VAL A 121 -1.95 0.96 12.92
C VAL A 121 -2.33 2.25 13.64
N THR A 122 -3.51 2.24 14.27
CA THR A 122 -4.04 3.36 15.07
C THR A 122 -3.90 3.10 16.56
N ALA A 123 -3.80 1.84 16.99
CA ALA A 123 -3.60 1.46 18.39
C ALA A 123 -2.89 0.09 18.51
N GLY A 124 -2.15 -0.11 19.61
CA GLY A 124 -1.56 -1.39 19.98
C GLY A 124 -0.51 -1.95 19.01
N THR A 125 -0.22 -3.25 19.15
CA THR A 125 0.69 -4.00 18.28
C THR A 125 0.07 -5.34 17.94
N PHE A 126 -0.04 -5.65 16.65
CA PHE A 126 -0.63 -6.90 16.19
C PHE A 126 0.23 -8.10 16.58
N ARG A 127 -0.40 -9.09 17.23
CA ARG A 127 0.22 -10.35 17.66
C ARG A 127 -0.21 -11.51 16.78
N ILE A 128 0.73 -12.35 16.37
CA ILE A 128 0.48 -13.46 15.43
C ILE A 128 -0.37 -14.60 16.02
N THR A 129 -0.56 -14.62 17.34
CA THR A 129 -1.36 -15.65 18.03
C THR A 129 -2.80 -15.22 18.32
N VAL A 130 -3.20 -14.02 17.90
CA VAL A 130 -4.52 -13.44 18.24
C VAL A 130 -5.28 -13.12 16.96
N ALA A 131 -6.50 -13.64 16.88
CA ALA A 131 -7.45 -13.37 15.82
C ALA A 131 -7.72 -11.88 15.64
N ILE A 132 -7.80 -11.44 14.38
CA ILE A 132 -8.26 -10.12 13.97
C ILE A 132 -9.73 -10.23 13.54
N ARG A 133 -10.53 -9.21 13.87
CA ARG A 133 -11.95 -9.06 13.50
C ARG A 133 -12.23 -7.70 12.87
N THR A 134 -13.25 -7.63 12.04
CA THR A 134 -13.66 -6.45 11.24
C THR A 134 -14.73 -5.58 11.92
N ALA A 135 -15.37 -6.01 13.01
CA ALA A 135 -16.42 -5.25 13.71
C ALA A 135 -16.21 -5.18 15.23
N ALA A 136 -16.23 -3.97 15.79
CA ALA A 136 -16.18 -3.77 17.25
C ALA A 136 -17.51 -4.23 17.87
N GLY A 137 -17.50 -5.37 18.55
CA GLY A 137 -18.68 -5.92 19.21
C GLY A 137 -18.67 -7.43 19.20
N ASP A 138 -18.97 -8.00 20.35
CA ASP A 138 -18.87 -9.43 20.62
C ASP A 138 -19.74 -10.25 19.65
N GLY A 139 -19.10 -11.02 18.76
CA GLY A 139 -19.72 -12.20 18.16
C GLY A 139 -20.04 -12.18 16.66
N ALA A 140 -19.81 -11.11 15.91
CA ALA A 140 -20.08 -11.10 14.47
C ALA A 140 -19.01 -10.31 13.69
N GLY A 141 -17.90 -10.98 13.41
CA GLY A 141 -16.83 -10.47 12.55
C GLY A 141 -15.88 -11.61 12.25
N ASP A 142 -15.41 -11.65 11.01
CA ASP A 142 -14.55 -12.71 10.50
C ASP A 142 -13.27 -12.86 11.31
N VAL A 143 -12.80 -14.10 11.39
CA VAL A 143 -11.60 -14.45 12.14
C VAL A 143 -10.46 -14.56 11.16
N ILE A 144 -9.63 -13.52 11.11
CA ILE A 144 -8.36 -13.53 10.36
C ILE A 144 -7.26 -13.95 11.33
N PHE A 145 -6.41 -14.91 10.95
CA PHE A 145 -5.27 -15.32 11.78
C PHE A 145 -3.96 -14.76 11.19
N PRO A 146 -3.42 -13.66 11.76
CA PRO A 146 -2.17 -13.08 11.27
C PRO A 146 -0.99 -14.06 11.40
N SER A 147 -0.23 -14.22 10.32
CA SER A 147 0.97 -15.07 10.25
C SER A 147 2.19 -14.41 10.94
N PRO A 148 3.28 -15.18 11.19
CA PRO A 148 4.57 -14.69 11.71
C PRO A 148 5.17 -13.49 10.96
N ASP A 149 4.80 -13.30 9.68
CA ASP A 149 5.28 -12.21 8.83
C ASP A 149 4.51 -10.89 9.04
N ALA A 150 3.51 -10.89 9.93
CA ALA A 150 2.80 -9.69 10.34
C ALA A 150 3.75 -8.72 11.05
N GLY A 151 3.78 -7.45 10.64
CA GLY A 151 4.56 -6.42 11.32
C GLY A 151 6.07 -6.37 11.00
N LEU A 152 6.54 -7.05 9.94
CA LEU A 152 7.90 -6.90 9.41
C LEU A 152 8.34 -5.42 9.20
N ALA A 153 9.64 -5.15 9.00
CA ALA A 153 10.14 -3.78 8.86
C ALA A 153 9.59 -3.03 7.61
N LYS A 154 9.29 -1.73 7.77
CA LYS A 154 8.91 -0.82 6.68
C LYS A 154 10.17 -0.23 6.01
N PRO A 155 10.16 0.08 4.71
CA PRO A 155 9.00 0.09 3.80
C PRO A 155 8.65 -1.28 3.22
N ARG A 156 7.44 -1.39 2.65
CA ARG A 156 6.97 -2.56 1.91
C ARG A 156 7.11 -2.33 0.43
N TRP A 157 7.36 -3.39 -0.31
CA TRP A 157 7.38 -3.39 -1.77
C TRP A 157 6.33 -4.37 -2.28
N TYR A 158 5.42 -3.90 -3.13
CA TYR A 158 4.39 -4.73 -3.75
C TYR A 158 3.92 -4.13 -5.08
N ALA A 159 3.36 -4.97 -5.94
CA ALA A 159 2.81 -4.55 -7.22
C ALA A 159 1.66 -3.56 -7.00
N TRP A 160 1.58 -2.54 -7.86
CA TRP A 160 0.45 -1.64 -7.87
C TRP A 160 -0.65 -2.23 -8.74
N THR A 161 -1.70 -2.75 -8.10
CA THR A 161 -2.90 -3.23 -8.77
C THR A 161 -4.12 -2.45 -8.26
N PRO A 162 -5.29 -2.59 -8.89
CA PRO A 162 -6.54 -2.27 -8.23
C PRO A 162 -6.68 -3.03 -6.91
N TYR A 163 -7.57 -2.55 -6.04
CA TYR A 163 -7.83 -3.22 -4.75
C TYR A 163 -8.23 -4.67 -4.98
N ASP A 164 -7.52 -5.63 -4.36
CA ASP A 164 -7.74 -7.08 -4.56
C ASP A 164 -7.63 -7.53 -6.03
N ASP A 165 -7.02 -6.70 -6.90
CA ASP A 165 -7.00 -6.89 -8.36
C ASP A 165 -8.42 -7.08 -8.97
N ASP A 166 -9.46 -6.62 -8.27
CA ASP A 166 -10.84 -6.64 -8.74
C ASP A 166 -11.06 -5.49 -9.72
N THR A 167 -10.85 -5.79 -11.00
CA THR A 167 -11.01 -4.83 -12.08
C THR A 167 -12.47 -4.47 -12.39
N ASP A 168 -13.43 -5.27 -11.94
CA ASP A 168 -14.86 -5.01 -12.18
C ASP A 168 -15.37 -3.93 -11.22
N THR A 169 -14.97 -4.01 -9.94
CA THR A 169 -15.39 -3.05 -8.91
C THR A 169 -14.47 -1.84 -8.84
N TYR A 170 -13.15 -2.03 -8.98
CA TYR A 170 -12.14 -0.98 -8.78
C TYR A 170 -11.47 -0.53 -10.08
N GLY A 171 -11.92 -1.01 -11.24
CA GLY A 171 -11.39 -0.58 -12.54
C GLY A 171 -9.98 -1.10 -12.80
N SER A 172 -9.41 -0.72 -13.96
CA SER A 172 -8.12 -1.27 -14.40
C SER A 172 -7.04 -0.21 -14.53
N LEU A 173 -5.82 -0.59 -14.14
CA LEU A 173 -4.59 0.11 -14.49
C LEU A 173 -4.22 -0.16 -15.96
N PRO A 174 -3.50 0.76 -16.63
CA PRO A 174 -2.91 0.45 -17.93
C PRO A 174 -1.82 -0.61 -17.79
N ALA A 175 -1.74 -1.53 -18.75
CA ALA A 175 -0.70 -2.57 -18.77
C ALA A 175 0.75 -2.01 -18.85
N LYS A 176 0.90 -0.78 -19.36
CA LYS A 176 2.14 -0.01 -19.30
C LYS A 176 1.85 1.46 -19.03
N ALA A 177 2.68 2.10 -18.22
CA ALA A 177 2.70 3.56 -18.08
C ALA A 177 4.14 4.06 -17.94
N TYR A 178 4.37 5.29 -18.39
CA TYR A 178 5.69 5.94 -18.36
C TYR A 178 5.65 7.33 -17.72
N LEU A 179 4.45 7.86 -17.49
CA LEU A 179 4.22 9.14 -16.84
C LEU A 179 3.31 8.91 -15.64
N GLY A 180 3.71 9.44 -14.49
CA GLY A 180 2.94 9.37 -13.26
C GLY A 180 3.02 10.67 -12.46
N CYS A 181 1.93 11.07 -11.83
CA CYS A 181 1.95 12.15 -10.84
C CYS A 181 0.77 12.05 -9.86
N LEU A 182 0.90 12.73 -8.73
CA LEU A 182 -0.22 13.04 -7.86
C LEU A 182 -0.84 14.38 -8.30
N TYR A 183 -2.10 14.35 -8.74
CA TYR A 183 -2.84 15.56 -9.12
C TYR A 183 -4.16 15.64 -8.35
N ARG A 184 -4.29 16.67 -7.51
CA ARG A 184 -5.52 16.93 -6.72
C ARG A 184 -6.02 15.71 -5.93
N GLY A 185 -5.09 14.98 -5.32
CA GLY A 185 -5.40 13.77 -4.53
C GLY A 185 -5.73 12.54 -5.38
N ARG A 186 -5.46 12.54 -6.68
CA ARG A 186 -5.58 11.37 -7.57
C ARG A 186 -4.22 10.97 -8.10
N CYS A 187 -3.96 9.68 -8.15
CA CYS A 187 -2.86 9.16 -8.93
C CYS A 187 -3.23 9.21 -10.42
N VAL A 188 -2.41 9.86 -11.22
CA VAL A 188 -2.66 10.04 -12.66
C VAL A 188 -1.54 9.37 -13.43
N LEU A 189 -1.92 8.54 -14.41
CA LEU A 189 -1.00 7.82 -15.27
C LEU A 189 -1.25 8.10 -16.75
N SER A 190 -0.18 8.09 -17.53
CA SER A 190 -0.24 8.15 -18.99
C SER A 190 1.02 7.53 -19.62
N GLY A 191 1.12 7.62 -20.94
CA GLY A 191 2.24 7.10 -21.73
C GLY A 191 2.09 5.64 -22.15
N ASN A 192 0.91 5.01 -22.00
CA ASN A 192 0.69 3.66 -22.54
C ASN A 192 0.92 3.67 -24.08
N PRO A 193 1.87 2.90 -24.64
CA PRO A 193 2.15 2.93 -26.08
C PRO A 193 0.96 2.54 -26.96
N ASN A 194 0.05 1.72 -26.44
CA ASN A 194 -1.15 1.30 -27.17
C ASN A 194 -2.23 2.39 -27.18
N TYR A 195 -2.22 3.28 -26.18
CA TYR A 195 -3.21 4.34 -26.00
C TYR A 195 -2.52 5.65 -25.54
N PRO A 196 -1.66 6.24 -26.38
CA PRO A 196 -0.74 7.30 -25.95
C PRO A 196 -1.44 8.62 -25.57
N HIS A 197 -2.70 8.79 -25.98
CA HIS A 197 -3.52 9.97 -25.70
C HIS A 197 -4.41 9.80 -24.45
N GLN A 198 -4.43 8.61 -23.85
CA GLN A 198 -5.30 8.31 -22.72
C GLN A 198 -4.63 8.70 -21.40
N TRP A 199 -5.42 9.30 -20.52
CA TRP A 199 -5.07 9.58 -19.14
C TRP A 199 -5.91 8.71 -18.24
N TYR A 200 -5.26 8.03 -17.31
CA TYR A 200 -5.89 7.18 -16.30
C TYR A 200 -5.82 7.94 -14.99
N MET A 201 -6.91 7.97 -14.22
CA MET A 201 -6.93 8.67 -12.94
C MET A 201 -7.62 7.80 -11.90
N SER A 202 -6.96 7.63 -10.76
CA SER A 202 -7.58 7.00 -9.60
C SER A 202 -8.69 7.88 -9.01
N LYS A 203 -9.54 7.30 -8.16
CA LYS A 203 -10.47 8.00 -7.29
C LYS A 203 -9.71 8.96 -6.35
N ILE A 204 -10.35 10.05 -5.94
CA ILE A 204 -9.75 11.01 -4.99
C ILE A 204 -9.47 10.30 -3.68
N GLY A 205 -8.23 10.40 -3.20
CA GLY A 205 -7.83 9.83 -1.92
C GLY A 205 -7.71 8.31 -1.91
N ASP A 206 -7.87 7.64 -3.06
CA ASP A 206 -7.83 6.20 -3.19
C ASP A 206 -7.01 5.79 -4.42
N PRO A 207 -5.73 5.43 -4.24
CA PRO A 207 -4.84 5.05 -5.34
C PRO A 207 -5.10 3.64 -5.88
N TRP A 208 -6.03 2.88 -5.29
CA TRP A 208 -6.35 1.49 -5.66
C TRP A 208 -7.67 1.37 -6.41
N ASN A 209 -8.41 2.47 -6.55
CA ASN A 209 -9.66 2.53 -7.31
C ASN A 209 -9.48 3.40 -8.56
N TRP A 210 -9.62 2.80 -9.73
CA TRP A 210 -9.46 3.39 -11.07
C TRP A 210 -10.79 3.60 -11.80
N VAL A 211 -11.92 3.35 -11.13
CA VAL A 211 -13.23 3.75 -11.65
C VAL A 211 -13.36 5.26 -11.50
N TYR A 212 -13.08 5.99 -12.59
CA TYR A 212 -13.09 7.46 -12.59
C TYR A 212 -14.40 8.07 -12.09
N SER A 213 -15.54 7.44 -12.41
CA SER A 213 -16.88 7.89 -12.02
C SER A 213 -17.20 7.70 -10.55
N SER A 214 -16.37 6.97 -9.79
CA SER A 214 -16.58 6.82 -8.36
C SER A 214 -16.19 8.12 -7.63
N THR A 215 -17.18 8.78 -7.03
CA THR A 215 -16.97 9.97 -6.16
C THR A 215 -16.61 9.55 -4.76
#